data_AF-A0A8B6ERY4-F1
#
_entry.id   AF-A0A8B6ERY4-F1
#
_cell.length_a   1.000
_cell.length_b   1.000
_cell.length_c   1.000
_cell.angle_alpha   90.00
_cell.angle_beta   90.00
_cell.angle_gamma   90.00
#
_symmetry.space_group_name_H-M   'P 1'
#
loop_
_entity.id
_entity.type
_entity.pdbx_description
1 polymer ?
#
loop_
_entity_poly.entity_id
_entity_poly.type
_entity_poly.pdbx_seq_one_letter_code
_entity_poly.pdbx_strand_id
1 'polypeptide(L)'
;MKQIISVCVVILCFCKTVESVKCLDCQNVAQPYDCTTVTECGRHEECYTRKEITDDGNIYYNVGCKDEQACRAMTPFGKRDKSKRATQICNKCCNSDLCNLQSLCGSK
;
A
#
# COMPACT_ATOMS: atom_id res chain seq x y z
N MET A 1 -19.87 -56.65 12.76
CA MET A 1 -18.55 -56.32 12.19
C MET A 1 -18.58 -54.85 11.79
N LYS A 2 -17.85 -54.00 12.52
CA LYS A 2 -17.85 -52.53 12.33
C LYS A 2 -16.87 -52.19 11.21
N GLN A 3 -17.39 -51.75 10.07
CA GLN A 3 -16.57 -51.15 9.02
C GLN A 3 -16.17 -49.76 9.48
N ILE A 4 -14.98 -49.65 10.08
CA ILE A 4 -14.33 -48.38 10.40
C ILE A 4 -13.80 -47.85 9.07
N ILE A 5 -14.63 -47.07 8.37
CA ILE A 5 -14.22 -46.33 7.20
C ILE A 5 -13.18 -45.32 7.69
N SER A 6 -11.92 -45.62 7.38
CA SER A 6 -10.76 -44.78 7.67
C SER A 6 -11.06 -43.37 7.18
N VAL A 7 -11.28 -42.45 8.12
CA VAL A 7 -11.41 -41.03 7.85
C VAL A 7 -10.01 -40.58 7.41
N CYS A 8 -9.73 -40.67 6.12
CA CYS A 8 -8.66 -39.90 5.50
C CYS A 8 -9.05 -38.43 5.67
N VAL A 9 -8.66 -37.85 6.82
CA VAL A 9 -8.70 -36.42 7.05
C VAL A 9 -7.74 -35.82 6.02
N VAL A 10 -8.27 -35.49 4.84
CA VAL A 10 -7.57 -34.66 3.87
C VAL A 10 -7.50 -33.29 4.52
N ILE A 11 -6.44 -33.05 5.28
CA ILE A 11 -6.11 -31.72 5.79
C ILE A 11 -5.79 -30.90 4.54
N LEU A 12 -6.81 -30.24 3.99
CA LEU A 12 -6.65 -29.21 2.97
C LEU A 12 -5.93 -28.04 3.64
N CYS A 13 -4.61 -28.11 3.67
CA CYS A 13 -3.76 -26.99 4.01
C CYS A 13 -3.90 -25.97 2.88
N PHE A 14 -4.86 -25.06 3.01
CA PHE A 14 -4.94 -23.90 2.14
C PHE A 14 -3.78 -22.97 2.49
N CYS A 15 -2.61 -23.20 1.89
CA CYS A 15 -1.59 -22.18 1.79
C CYS A 15 -2.20 -21.02 1.01
N LYS A 16 -2.63 -19.97 1.71
CA LYS A 16 -2.93 -18.67 1.09
C LYS A 16 -1.64 -18.24 0.40
N THR A 17 -1.58 -18.35 -0.92
CA THR A 17 -0.49 -17.76 -1.69
C THR A 17 -0.64 -16.26 -1.53
N VAL A 18 0.23 -15.64 -0.75
CA VAL A 18 0.31 -14.19 -0.70
C VAL A 18 1.01 -13.78 -1.98
N GLU A 19 0.26 -13.23 -2.92
CA GLU A 19 0.75 -12.76 -4.20
C GLU A 19 1.51 -11.45 -3.97
N SER A 20 2.75 -11.36 -4.46
CA SER A 20 3.52 -10.11 -4.44
C SER A 20 2.88 -9.13 -5.43
N VAL A 21 2.69 -7.89 -5.00
CA VAL A 21 2.13 -6.81 -5.83
C VAL A 21 3.26 -5.97 -6.43
N LYS A 22 3.07 -5.48 -7.66
CA LYS A 22 3.97 -4.49 -8.28
C LYS A 22 3.42 -3.08 -8.06
N CYS A 23 4.27 -2.16 -7.65
CA CYS A 23 3.88 -0.77 -7.38
C CYS A 23 4.82 0.22 -8.06
N LEU A 24 4.32 1.43 -8.33
CA LEU A 24 5.19 2.56 -8.64
C LEU A 24 6.00 2.94 -7.40
N ASP A 25 7.29 3.26 -7.57
CA ASP A 25 8.21 3.58 -6.48
C ASP A 25 9.07 4.81 -6.80
N CYS A 26 8.57 5.97 -6.37
CA CYS A 26 9.23 7.25 -6.55
C CYS A 26 8.96 8.17 -5.37
N GLN A 27 9.92 9.04 -5.07
CA GLN A 27 9.79 10.07 -4.05
C GLN A 27 9.76 11.45 -4.70
N ASN A 28 8.97 12.36 -4.12
CA ASN A 28 8.86 13.77 -4.48
C ASN A 28 8.49 14.04 -5.95
N VAL A 29 7.55 13.26 -6.51
CA VAL A 29 7.04 13.49 -7.87
C VAL A 29 5.88 14.49 -7.88
N ALA A 30 5.70 15.21 -8.98
CA ALA A 30 4.62 16.19 -9.12
C ALA A 30 3.26 15.51 -9.16
N GLN A 31 3.16 14.35 -9.82
CA GLN A 31 2.00 13.46 -9.80
C GLN A 31 2.44 11.99 -9.78
N PRO A 32 1.63 11.07 -9.23
CA PRO A 32 1.97 9.64 -9.22
C PRO A 32 2.27 9.06 -10.60
N TYR A 33 1.57 9.51 -11.64
CA TYR A 33 1.75 9.05 -13.02
C TYR A 33 3.04 9.54 -13.68
N ASP A 34 3.75 10.50 -13.07
CA ASP A 34 5.08 10.93 -13.54
C ASP A 34 6.17 9.92 -13.13
N CYS A 35 5.85 8.97 -12.24
CA CYS A 35 6.77 7.91 -11.83
C CYS A 35 6.88 6.81 -12.89
N THR A 36 8.10 6.46 -13.28
CA THR A 36 8.40 5.41 -14.26
C THR A 36 9.07 4.18 -13.66
N THR A 37 9.37 4.21 -12.36
CA THR A 37 9.99 3.10 -11.64
C THR A 37 8.91 2.17 -11.10
N VAL A 38 9.05 0.87 -11.38
CA VAL A 38 8.18 -0.19 -10.86
C VAL A 38 9.00 -1.14 -10.00
N THR A 39 8.51 -1.43 -8.80
CA THR A 39 9.13 -2.33 -7.82
C THR A 39 8.16 -3.45 -7.46
N GLU A 40 8.67 -4.67 -7.26
CA GLU A 40 7.93 -5.78 -6.67
C GLU A 40 7.98 -5.67 -5.13
N CYS A 41 6.82 -5.63 -4.49
CA CYS A 41 6.70 -5.47 -3.04
C CYS A 41 6.84 -6.79 -2.29
N GLY A 42 7.19 -6.70 -1.00
CA GLY A 42 7.29 -7.85 -0.12
C GLY A 42 5.94 -8.54 0.14
N ARG A 43 6.00 -9.74 0.74
CA ARG A 43 4.82 -10.59 1.05
C ARG A 43 3.76 -9.95 1.94
N HIS A 44 4.05 -8.84 2.61
CA HIS A 44 3.12 -8.16 3.52
C HIS A 44 3.07 -6.67 3.22
N GLU A 45 3.35 -6.31 1.96
CA GLU A 45 3.36 -4.94 1.52
C GLU A 45 2.33 -4.71 0.42
N GLU A 46 1.73 -3.52 0.47
CA GLU A 46 0.77 -3.02 -0.50
C GLU A 46 1.31 -1.72 -1.13
N CYS A 47 0.72 -1.28 -2.24
CA CYS A 47 1.08 0.01 -2.80
C CYS A 47 0.55 1.13 -1.90
N TYR A 48 1.32 2.21 -1.75
CA TYR A 48 0.86 3.43 -1.10
C TYR A 48 0.98 4.66 -1.99
N THR A 49 0.21 5.68 -1.64
CA THR A 49 0.35 7.05 -2.13
C THR A 49 0.24 8.01 -0.97
N ARG A 50 1.22 8.91 -0.84
CA ARG A 50 1.23 9.97 0.15
C ARG A 50 1.35 11.31 -0.56
N LYS A 51 0.49 12.25 -0.19
CA LYS A 51 0.49 13.63 -0.67
C LYS A 51 0.92 14.56 0.46
N GLU A 52 1.91 15.39 0.21
CA GLU A 52 2.49 16.31 1.20
C GLU A 52 2.55 17.73 0.63
N ILE A 53 2.30 18.73 1.49
CA ILE A 53 2.62 20.14 1.21
C ILE A 53 3.90 20.47 1.98
N THR A 54 4.92 20.95 1.27
CA THR A 54 6.13 21.54 1.84
C THR A 54 5.86 22.92 2.44
N ASP A 55 6.75 23.40 3.30
CA ASP A 55 6.64 24.75 3.90
C ASP A 55 6.55 25.87 2.84
N ASP A 56 7.19 25.69 1.68
CA ASP A 56 7.13 26.62 0.54
C ASP A 56 5.81 26.54 -0.26
N GLY A 57 4.87 25.71 0.18
CA GLY A 57 3.56 25.52 -0.47
C GLY A 57 3.55 24.54 -1.64
N ASN A 58 4.71 23.97 -2.02
CA ASN A 58 4.79 22.98 -3.09
C ASN A 58 4.16 21.65 -2.66
N ILE A 59 3.41 21.03 -3.57
CA ILE A 59 2.76 19.73 -3.38
C ILE A 59 3.59 18.65 -4.05
N TYR A 60 3.87 17.57 -3.32
CA TYR A 60 4.53 16.39 -3.86
C TYR A 60 3.79 15.10 -3.50
N TYR A 61 4.04 14.08 -4.31
CA TYR A 61 3.58 12.73 -4.08
C TYR A 61 4.76 11.79 -3.85
N ASN A 62 4.57 10.88 -2.90
CA ASN A 62 5.46 9.75 -2.64
C ASN A 62 4.65 8.47 -2.86
N VAL A 63 5.16 7.58 -3.71
CA VAL A 63 4.55 6.29 -4.05
C VAL A 63 5.55 5.18 -3.82
N GLY A 64 5.10 3.98 -3.45
CA GLY A 64 5.97 2.83 -3.22
C GLY A 64 5.25 1.67 -2.57
N CYS A 65 6.03 0.75 -2.00
CA CYS A 65 5.56 -0.37 -1.18
C CYS A 65 5.43 0.06 0.29
N LYS A 66 4.46 -0.52 1.00
CA LYS A 66 4.28 -0.27 2.43
C LYS A 66 3.64 -1.43 3.15
N ASP A 67 4.12 -1.69 4.36
CA ASP A 67 3.58 -2.74 5.23
C ASP A 67 2.05 -2.61 5.43
N GLU A 68 1.35 -3.74 5.28
CA GLU A 68 -0.10 -3.85 5.43
C GLU A 68 -0.59 -3.33 6.79
N GLN A 69 0.14 -3.58 7.88
CA GLN A 69 -0.24 -3.10 9.21
C GLN A 69 -0.09 -1.59 9.30
N ALA A 70 0.96 -1.04 8.71
CA ALA A 70 1.13 0.40 8.59
C ALA A 70 0.01 1.04 7.77
N CYS A 71 -0.46 0.38 6.70
CA CYS A 71 -1.61 0.79 5.90
C CYS A 71 -2.93 0.75 6.70
N ARG A 72 -3.17 -0.31 7.47
CA ARG A 72 -4.35 -0.43 8.35
C ARG A 72 -4.36 0.58 9.49
N ALA A 73 -3.19 0.97 9.98
CA ALA A 73 -3.03 1.99 11.01
C ALA A 73 -3.22 3.43 10.50
N MET A 74 -3.33 3.63 9.17
CA MET A 74 -3.57 4.97 8.62
C MET A 74 -4.99 5.43 8.91
N THR A 75 -5.10 6.47 9.72
CA THR A 75 -6.38 7.15 9.90
C THR A 75 -6.67 8.02 8.66
N PRO A 76 -7.92 8.06 8.16
CA PRO A 76 -8.30 8.89 7.01
C PRO A 76 -8.09 10.41 7.25
N PHE A 77 -7.92 10.80 8.52
CA PHE A 77 -7.55 12.15 8.92
C PHE A 77 -6.04 12.18 9.22
N GLY A 78 -5.29 12.92 8.42
CA GLY A 78 -3.85 13.09 8.57
C GLY A 78 -3.51 13.62 9.97
N LYS A 79 -2.66 12.91 10.70
CA LYS A 79 -2.04 13.48 11.90
C LYS A 79 -1.12 14.61 11.43
N ARG A 80 -1.37 15.83 11.91
CA ARG A 80 -0.38 16.93 11.81
C ARG A 80 0.82 16.50 12.63
N ASP A 81 1.82 15.94 11.97
CA ASP A 81 3.10 15.70 12.60
C ASP A 81 3.77 17.07 12.78
N LYS A 82 3.59 17.69 13.95
CA LYS A 82 4.16 19.01 14.30
C LYS A 82 5.70 19.04 14.22
N SER A 83 6.33 17.89 13.99
CA SER A 83 7.78 17.69 13.97
C SER A 83 8.39 17.69 12.56
N LYS A 84 7.59 17.61 11.49
CA LYS A 84 8.12 17.57 10.10
C LYS A 84 7.75 18.83 9.32
N ARG A 85 8.73 19.36 8.57
CA ARG A 85 8.67 20.50 7.61
C ARG A 85 7.71 20.29 6.42
N ALA A 86 6.83 19.30 6.50
CA ALA A 86 5.89 18.94 5.45
C ALA A 86 4.58 18.46 6.09
N THR A 87 3.47 19.05 5.68
CA THR A 87 2.13 18.67 6.11
C THR A 87 1.65 17.51 5.26
N GLN A 88 1.51 16.32 5.85
CA GLN A 88 0.88 15.17 5.21
C GLN A 88 -0.62 15.43 5.03
N ILE A 89 -1.06 15.62 3.79
CA ILE A 89 -2.48 15.88 3.45
C ILE A 89 -3.25 14.57 3.32
N CYS A 90 -2.64 13.58 2.67
CA CYS A 90 -3.27 12.32 2.35
C CYS A 90 -2.25 11.20 2.39
N ASN A 91 -2.68 10.03 2.87
CA ASN A 91 -1.89 8.80 2.87
C ASN A 91 -2.88 7.65 2.72
N LYS A 92 -2.77 6.90 1.62
CA LYS A 92 -3.67 5.79 1.29
C LYS A 92 -2.89 4.62 0.74
N CYS A 93 -3.44 3.42 0.90
CA CYS A 93 -2.93 2.19 0.34
C CYS A 93 -3.95 1.49 -0.57
N CYS A 94 -3.46 0.62 -1.44
CA CYS A 94 -4.25 -0.23 -2.33
C CYS A 94 -3.44 -1.51 -2.65
N ASN A 95 -4.13 -2.60 -2.99
CA ASN A 95 -3.56 -3.95 -3.00
C ASN A 95 -3.67 -4.67 -4.37
N SER A 96 -3.58 -3.93 -5.47
CA SER A 96 -3.50 -4.53 -6.82
C SER A 96 -2.34 -3.94 -7.62
N ASP A 97 -1.88 -4.66 -8.64
CA ASP A 97 -0.75 -4.21 -9.45
C ASP A 97 -0.94 -2.80 -9.99
N LEU A 98 0.07 -1.96 -9.75
CA LEU A 98 0.18 -0.56 -10.18
C LEU A 98 -1.02 0.30 -9.76
N CYS A 99 -1.75 -0.07 -8.70
CA CYS A 99 -2.93 0.65 -8.26
C CYS A 99 -2.64 2.08 -7.76
N ASN A 100 -1.37 2.37 -7.44
CA ASN A 100 -0.89 3.71 -7.09
C ASN A 100 -0.56 4.60 -8.30
N LEU A 101 -0.88 4.17 -9.53
CA LEU A 101 -0.81 5.00 -10.75
C LEU A 101 -1.86 6.11 -10.76
N GLN A 102 -3.12 5.77 -10.50
CA GLN A 102 -4.19 6.75 -10.38
C GLN A 102 -4.06 7.40 -9.00
N SER A 103 -4.02 8.73 -8.92
CA SER A 103 -3.82 9.44 -7.64
C SER A 103 -4.90 9.04 -6.61
N LEU A 104 -4.57 8.11 -5.71
CA LEU A 104 -5.41 7.73 -4.57
C LEU A 104 -5.77 8.95 -3.71
N CYS A 105 -4.91 9.97 -3.79
CA CYS A 105 -4.98 11.26 -3.11
C CYS A 105 -5.45 12.42 -4.00
N GLY A 106 -6.21 12.14 -5.07
CA GLY A 106 -6.88 13.16 -5.88
C GLY A 106 -7.91 13.95 -5.08
N SER A 107 -7.93 15.27 -5.26
CA SER A 107 -9.00 16.13 -4.72
C SER A 107 -10.30 15.81 -5.49
N LYS A 108 -11.40 15.59 -4.79
CA LYS A 108 -12.74 15.68 -5.41
C LYS A 108 -13.05 17.11 -5.82
#